data_AF-C7CFC6-F1
#
_entry.id   AF-C7CFC6-F1
#
_cell.length_a   1.000
_cell.length_b   1.000
_cell.length_c   1.000
_cell.angle_alpha   90.00
_cell.angle_beta   90.00
_cell.angle_gamma   90.00
#
_symmetry.space_group_name_H-M   'P 1'
#
loop_
_entity.id
_entity.type
_entity.pdbx_description
1 polymer ?
#
loop_
_entity_poly.entity_id
_entity_poly.type
_entity_poly.pdbx_seq_one_letter_code
_entity_poly.pdbx_strand_id
1 'polypeptide(L)'
;MDYETMGMAIGCGRAIRQARTTTYAWQDRAAALEQELALARAEAAAQDAGRLAQIRALRTAVDAVAPLDPVMRRTGRLYDTGEPERVWETAYADAYDAVARREGLPPARRPMTKEERAAAAEADVLAEPVTVTRFLWWSRVRWRGHEYRTREGACRARAAAARAAREALA
;
A
#
# COMPACT_ATOMS: atom_id res chain seq x y z
N MET A 1 16.66 43.40 54.13
CA MET A 1 15.70 42.90 53.11
C MET A 1 16.40 43.05 51.77
N ASP A 2 16.63 41.96 51.04
CA ASP A 2 17.33 41.98 49.76
C ASP A 2 16.32 42.20 48.62
N TYR A 3 16.15 43.46 48.25
CA TYR A 3 15.17 43.90 47.26
C TYR A 3 15.56 43.50 45.83
N GLU A 4 16.85 43.32 45.54
CA GLU A 4 17.32 42.88 44.23
C GLU A 4 16.94 41.42 43.98
N THR A 5 17.14 40.56 44.98
CA THR A 5 16.75 39.14 44.90
C THR A 5 15.23 38.97 44.81
N MET A 6 14.45 39.81 45.49
CA MET A 6 12.98 39.83 45.34
C MET A 6 12.52 40.30 43.95
N GLY A 7 13.13 41.34 43.40
CA GLY A 7 12.83 41.84 42.06
C GLY A 7 13.13 40.80 40.96
N MET A 8 14.28 40.13 41.07
CA MET A 8 14.66 39.01 40.21
C MET A 8 13.65 37.86 40.26
N ALA A 9 13.22 37.45 41.46
CA ALA A 9 12.25 36.37 41.62
C ALA A 9 10.89 36.70 40.97
N ILE A 10 10.42 37.95 41.11
CA ILE A 10 9.17 38.43 40.48
C ILE A 10 9.30 38.44 38.95
N GLY A 11 10.43 38.94 38.42
CA GLY A 11 10.72 38.97 36.99
C GLY A 11 10.75 37.57 36.37
N CYS A 12 11.47 36.63 36.99
CA CYS A 12 11.50 35.23 36.59
C CYS A 12 10.11 34.59 36.63
N GLY A 13 9.32 34.84 37.68
CA GLY A 13 7.94 34.34 37.78
C GLY A 13 7.03 34.86 36.66
N ARG A 14 7.19 36.12 36.24
CA ARG A 14 6.46 36.69 35.10
C ARG A 14 6.88 36.06 33.78
N ALA A 15 8.19 35.90 33.57
CA ALA A 15 8.74 35.27 32.36
C ALA A 15 8.27 33.81 32.22
N ILE A 16 8.25 33.03 33.30
CA ILE A 16 7.75 31.64 33.30
C ILE A 16 6.27 31.58 32.93
N ARG A 17 5.44 32.48 33.50
CA ARG A 17 4.02 32.55 33.14
C ARG A 17 3.82 32.91 31.68
N GLN A 18 4.55 33.91 31.18
CA GLN A 18 4.50 34.31 29.79
C GLN A 18 4.92 33.16 28.86
N ALA A 19 6.04 32.50 29.14
CA ALA A 19 6.52 31.34 28.39
C ALA A 19 5.46 30.23 28.35
N ARG A 20 4.85 29.90 29.50
CA ARG A 20 3.78 28.91 29.60
C ARG A 20 2.56 29.27 28.76
N THR A 21 2.12 30.52 28.79
CA THR A 21 1.00 31.00 27.95
C THR A 21 1.32 30.87 26.46
N THR A 22 2.53 31.26 26.03
CA THR A 22 2.95 31.06 24.64
C THR A 22 3.00 29.58 24.25
N THR A 23 3.51 28.69 25.10
CA THR A 23 3.54 27.26 24.83
C THR A 23 2.14 26.69 24.61
N TYR A 24 1.17 27.07 25.45
CA TYR A 24 -0.21 26.65 25.27
C TYR A 24 -0.80 27.20 23.96
N ALA A 25 -0.57 28.47 23.63
CA ALA A 25 -1.03 29.04 22.37
C ALA A 25 -0.45 28.31 21.13
N TRP A 26 0.81 27.89 21.19
CA TRP A 26 1.43 27.08 20.14
C TRP A 26 0.83 25.68 20.04
N GLN A 27 0.53 25.05 21.18
CA GLN A 27 -0.14 23.74 21.22
C GLN A 27 -1.55 23.82 20.63
N ASP A 28 -2.33 24.83 21.00
CA ASP A 28 -3.67 25.04 20.47
C ASP A 28 -3.63 25.29 18.95
N ARG A 29 -2.65 26.05 18.46
CA ARG A 29 -2.49 26.29 17.03
C ARG A 29 -2.07 25.01 16.29
N ALA A 30 -1.20 24.19 16.87
CA ALA A 30 -0.82 22.91 16.28
C ALA A 30 -2.04 21.97 16.17
N ALA A 31 -2.85 21.87 17.22
CA ALA A 31 -4.07 21.07 17.21
C ALA A 31 -5.08 21.55 16.16
N ALA A 32 -5.24 22.87 15.99
CA ALA A 32 -6.09 23.42 14.94
C ALA A 32 -5.59 23.07 13.53
N LEU A 33 -4.29 23.16 13.28
CA LEU A 33 -3.70 22.80 11.98
C LEU A 33 -3.82 21.29 11.68
N GLU A 34 -3.72 20.43 12.69
CA GLU A 34 -3.96 18.99 12.53
C GLU A 34 -5.42 18.71 12.13
N GLN A 35 -6.38 19.42 12.72
CA GLN A 35 -7.79 19.33 12.34
C GLN A 35 -8.04 19.83 10.92
N GLU A 36 -7.48 20.98 10.55
CA GLU A 36 -7.57 21.53 9.18
C GLU A 36 -6.96 20.55 8.16
N LEU A 37 -5.81 19.95 8.46
CA LEU A 37 -5.18 18.95 7.60
C LEU A 37 -6.04 17.67 7.47
N ALA A 38 -6.64 17.21 8.57
CA ALA A 38 -7.54 16.06 8.54
C ALA A 38 -8.77 16.33 7.66
N LEU A 39 -9.34 17.53 7.76
CA LEU A 39 -10.46 17.96 6.93
C LEU A 39 -10.05 18.05 5.45
N ALA A 40 -8.93 18.69 5.14
CA ALA A 40 -8.43 18.79 3.77
C ALA A 40 -8.16 17.42 3.13
N ARG A 41 -7.64 16.46 3.91
CA ARG A 41 -7.47 15.06 3.47
C ARG A 41 -8.81 14.38 3.21
N ALA A 42 -9.79 14.58 4.07
CA ALA A 42 -11.13 14.04 3.89
C ALA A 42 -11.81 14.62 2.63
N GLU A 43 -11.67 15.92 2.39
CA GLU A 43 -12.18 16.59 1.18
C GLU A 43 -11.50 16.07 -0.08
N ALA A 44 -10.17 15.94 -0.07
CA ALA A 44 -9.42 15.39 -1.20
C ALA A 44 -9.89 13.95 -1.51
N ALA A 45 -10.03 13.11 -0.49
CA ALA A 45 -10.53 11.75 -0.64
C ALA A 45 -11.97 11.70 -1.22
N ALA A 46 -12.85 12.60 -0.77
CA ALA A 46 -14.22 12.70 -1.29
C ALA A 46 -14.24 13.15 -2.76
N GLN A 47 -13.41 14.13 -3.13
CA GLN A 47 -13.27 14.61 -4.51
C GLN A 47 -12.73 13.51 -5.43
N ASP A 48 -11.70 12.79 -4.99
CA ASP A 48 -11.13 11.67 -5.75
C ASP A 48 -12.15 10.54 -5.94
N ALA A 49 -12.90 10.20 -4.90
CA ALA A 49 -13.98 9.22 -5.00
C ALA A 49 -15.07 9.66 -5.99
N GLY A 50 -15.47 10.94 -5.96
CA GLY A 50 -16.45 11.51 -6.90
C GLY A 50 -15.96 11.48 -8.35
N ARG A 51 -14.70 11.88 -8.59
CA ARG A 51 -14.08 11.84 -9.93
C ARG A 51 -13.97 10.42 -10.46
N LEU A 52 -13.55 9.46 -9.62
CA LEU A 52 -13.51 8.05 -9.99
C LEU A 52 -14.89 7.52 -10.38
N ALA A 53 -15.95 7.92 -9.65
CA ALA A 53 -17.32 7.55 -10.00
C ALA A 53 -17.75 8.13 -11.36
N GLN A 54 -17.41 9.39 -11.64
CA GLN A 54 -17.68 10.02 -12.94
C GLN A 54 -16.96 9.32 -14.09
N ILE A 55 -15.68 9.00 -13.92
CA ILE A 55 -14.89 8.29 -14.93
C ILE A 55 -15.49 6.90 -15.20
N ARG A 56 -15.91 6.18 -14.14
CA ARG A 56 -16.60 4.89 -14.29
C ARG A 56 -17.92 5.03 -15.04
N ALA A 57 -18.71 6.07 -14.76
CA ALA A 57 -19.97 6.32 -15.47
C ALA A 57 -19.73 6.62 -16.96
N LEU A 58 -18.74 7.46 -17.28
CA LEU A 58 -18.34 7.74 -18.66
C LEU A 58 -17.88 6.47 -19.38
N ARG A 59 -17.06 5.65 -18.72
CA ARG A 59 -16.62 4.35 -19.23
C ARG A 59 -17.81 3.44 -19.58
N THR A 60 -18.83 3.39 -18.73
CA THR A 60 -20.06 2.64 -18.99
C THR A 60 -20.85 3.21 -20.17
N ALA A 61 -20.99 4.53 -20.26
CA ALA A 61 -21.71 5.18 -21.35
C ALA A 61 -21.03 4.94 -22.71
N VAL A 62 -19.70 5.05 -22.77
CA VAL A 62 -18.93 4.76 -23.99
C VAL A 62 -19.07 3.29 -24.38
N ASP A 63 -19.07 2.37 -23.42
CA ASP A 63 -19.26 0.93 -23.68
C ASP A 63 -20.64 0.62 -24.28
N ALA A 64 -21.66 1.36 -23.89
CA ALA A 64 -23.01 1.20 -24.44
C ALA A 64 -23.14 1.74 -25.87
N VAL A 65 -22.45 2.83 -26.20
CA VAL A 65 -22.58 3.52 -27.50
C VAL A 65 -21.60 2.98 -28.54
N ALA A 66 -20.39 2.59 -28.13
CA ALA A 66 -19.31 2.15 -29.03
C ALA A 66 -18.57 0.91 -28.48
N PRO A 67 -19.28 -0.22 -28.27
CA PRO A 67 -18.70 -1.43 -27.68
C PRO A 67 -17.59 -2.08 -28.52
N LEU A 68 -17.57 -1.82 -29.83
CA LEU A 68 -16.60 -2.38 -30.78
C LEU A 68 -15.44 -1.42 -31.08
N ASP A 69 -15.40 -0.25 -30.44
CA ASP A 69 -14.28 0.67 -30.60
C ASP A 69 -12.98 -0.01 -30.10
N PRO A 70 -11.86 0.05 -30.87
CA PRO A 70 -10.59 -0.53 -30.45
C PRO A 70 -10.12 -0.11 -29.06
N VAL A 71 -10.45 1.12 -28.64
CA VAL A 71 -10.10 1.71 -27.34
C VAL A 71 -10.87 1.04 -26.18
N MET A 72 -12.05 0.52 -26.47
CA MET A 72 -12.93 -0.18 -25.53
C MET A 72 -12.71 -1.70 -25.52
N ARG A 73 -11.90 -2.22 -26.45
CA ARG A 73 -11.58 -3.64 -26.54
C ARG A 73 -10.95 -4.12 -25.22
N ARG A 74 -11.42 -5.28 -24.75
CA ARG A 74 -10.85 -5.95 -23.57
C ARG A 74 -9.50 -6.57 -23.94
N THR A 75 -8.51 -6.46 -23.06
CA THR A 75 -7.17 -7.02 -23.28
C THR A 75 -7.07 -8.50 -22.93
N GLY A 76 -8.05 -9.04 -22.20
CA GLY A 76 -8.03 -10.40 -21.64
C GLY A 76 -7.42 -10.48 -20.24
N ARG A 77 -6.86 -9.38 -19.72
CA ARG A 77 -6.41 -9.26 -18.33
C ARG A 77 -7.56 -8.86 -17.42
N LEU A 78 -7.49 -9.24 -16.15
CA LEU A 78 -8.45 -8.79 -15.13
C LEU A 78 -7.72 -8.21 -13.92
N TYR A 79 -8.33 -7.20 -13.31
CA TYR A 79 -7.95 -6.69 -12.00
C TYR A 79 -8.34 -7.70 -10.89
N ASP A 80 -7.81 -7.51 -9.68
CA ASP A 80 -8.14 -8.39 -8.54
C ASP A 80 -9.62 -8.29 -8.12
N THR A 81 -10.31 -7.22 -8.53
CA THR A 81 -11.77 -7.07 -8.37
C THR A 81 -12.57 -7.89 -9.37
N GLY A 82 -11.92 -8.53 -10.34
CA GLY A 82 -12.55 -9.27 -11.45
C GLY A 82 -12.95 -8.41 -12.65
N GLU A 83 -12.73 -7.10 -12.60
CA GLU A 83 -13.01 -6.22 -13.74
C GLU A 83 -12.04 -6.48 -14.90
N PRO A 84 -12.52 -6.60 -16.15
CA PRO A 84 -11.65 -6.75 -17.31
C PRO A 84 -10.97 -5.43 -17.67
N GLU A 85 -9.67 -5.51 -17.94
CA GLU A 85 -8.91 -4.38 -18.46
C GLU A 85 -9.30 -4.08 -19.91
N ARG A 86 -9.34 -2.79 -20.24
CA ARG A 86 -9.53 -2.29 -21.59
C ARG A 86 -8.28 -1.57 -22.11
N VAL A 87 -8.15 -1.49 -23.44
CA VAL A 87 -6.98 -0.89 -24.11
C VAL A 87 -6.68 0.54 -23.61
N TRP A 88 -7.70 1.36 -23.38
CA TRP A 88 -7.50 2.73 -22.89
C TRP A 88 -6.95 2.82 -21.46
N GLU A 89 -7.22 1.83 -20.61
CA GLU A 89 -6.66 1.74 -19.26
C GLU A 89 -5.16 1.40 -19.30
N THR A 90 -4.73 0.63 -20.30
CA THR A 90 -3.31 0.36 -20.54
C THR A 90 -2.54 1.63 -20.93
N ALA A 91 -3.14 2.51 -21.74
CA ALA A 91 -2.52 3.78 -22.13
C ALA A 91 -2.24 4.70 -20.92
N TYR A 92 -3.12 4.70 -19.91
CA TYR A 92 -2.88 5.39 -18.65
C TYR A 92 -1.67 4.80 -17.91
N ALA A 93 -1.60 3.46 -17.78
CA ALA A 93 -0.54 2.80 -17.04
C ALA A 93 0.85 3.09 -17.62
N ASP A 94 0.99 3.07 -18.96
CA ASP A 94 2.28 3.33 -19.60
C ASP A 94 2.75 4.79 -19.43
N ALA A 95 1.83 5.76 -19.51
CA ALA A 95 2.13 7.16 -19.28
C ALA A 95 2.50 7.43 -17.81
N TYR A 96 1.76 6.83 -16.87
CA TYR A 96 2.06 6.90 -15.44
C TYR A 96 3.44 6.30 -15.14
N ASP A 97 3.73 5.09 -15.65
CA ASP A 97 4.98 4.38 -15.38
C ASP A 97 6.21 5.13 -15.92
N ALA A 98 6.06 5.86 -17.03
CA ALA A 98 7.13 6.69 -17.57
C ALA A 98 7.55 7.80 -16.59
N VAL A 99 6.58 8.43 -15.92
CA VAL A 99 6.83 9.42 -14.88
C VAL A 99 7.30 8.74 -13.60
N ALA A 100 6.63 7.67 -13.17
CA ALA A 100 6.93 6.97 -11.93
C ALA A 100 8.39 6.50 -11.87
N ARG A 101 8.92 5.96 -12.98
CA ARG A 101 10.34 5.58 -13.07
C ARG A 101 11.30 6.75 -12.85
N ARG A 102 10.96 7.94 -13.36
CA ARG A 102 11.79 9.14 -13.21
C ARG A 102 11.78 9.67 -11.79
N GLU A 103 10.62 9.62 -11.14
CA GLU A 103 10.40 10.18 -9.80
C GLU A 103 10.59 9.15 -8.66
N GLY A 104 10.93 7.90 -8.98
CA GLY A 104 11.09 6.82 -7.99
C GLY A 104 9.78 6.37 -7.34
N LEU A 105 8.65 6.53 -8.03
CA LEU A 105 7.32 6.10 -7.56
C LEU A 105 7.06 4.63 -7.92
N PRO A 106 6.22 3.92 -7.15
CA PRO A 106 5.79 2.56 -7.53
C PRO A 106 5.06 2.59 -8.87
N PRO A 107 5.18 1.53 -9.70
CA PRO A 107 4.48 1.46 -10.97
C PRO A 107 2.96 1.39 -10.78
N ALA A 108 2.22 1.73 -11.82
CA ALA A 108 0.78 1.55 -11.87
C ALA A 108 0.43 0.08 -11.62
N ARG A 109 -0.67 -0.14 -10.88
CA ARG A 109 -1.20 -1.48 -10.66
C ARG A 109 -1.61 -2.07 -12.01
N ARG A 110 -0.99 -3.20 -12.38
CA ARG A 110 -1.30 -3.90 -13.64
C ARG A 110 -2.28 -5.05 -13.38
N PRO A 111 -3.35 -5.16 -14.17
CA PRO A 111 -4.17 -6.37 -14.21
C PRO A 111 -3.34 -7.51 -14.81
N MET A 112 -3.70 -8.74 -14.46
CA MET A 112 -2.97 -9.94 -14.87
C MET A 112 -3.85 -10.86 -15.71
N THR A 113 -3.23 -11.65 -16.60
CA THR A 113 -3.90 -12.83 -17.18
C THR A 113 -4.03 -13.93 -16.13
N LYS A 114 -4.81 -14.96 -16.46
CA LYS A 114 -4.97 -16.14 -15.61
C LYS A 114 -3.63 -16.85 -15.39
N GLU A 115 -2.84 -16.98 -16.45
CA GLU A 115 -1.51 -17.60 -16.43
C GLU A 115 -0.50 -16.77 -15.64
N GLU A 116 -0.52 -15.44 -15.81
CA GLU A 116 0.33 -14.52 -15.04
C GLU A 116 0.02 -14.63 -13.53
N ARG A 117 -1.27 -14.69 -13.13
CA ARG A 117 -1.64 -14.92 -11.72
C ARG A 117 -1.21 -16.28 -11.21
N ALA A 118 -1.40 -17.33 -12.00
CA ALA A 118 -1.00 -18.68 -11.61
C ALA A 118 0.54 -18.76 -11.40
N ALA A 119 1.32 -18.11 -12.26
CA ALA A 119 2.77 -18.02 -12.12
C ALA A 119 3.20 -17.16 -10.92
N ALA A 120 2.53 -16.05 -10.65
CA ALA A 120 2.79 -15.22 -9.47
C ALA A 120 2.51 -15.99 -8.17
N ALA A 121 1.37 -16.67 -8.07
CA ALA A 121 1.02 -17.49 -6.91
C ALA A 121 2.02 -18.62 -6.68
N GLU A 122 2.49 -19.28 -7.75
CA GLU A 122 3.56 -20.27 -7.67
C GLU A 122 4.86 -19.68 -7.14
N ALA A 123 5.27 -18.52 -7.67
CA ALA A 123 6.47 -17.82 -7.27
C ALA A 123 6.42 -17.37 -5.80
N ASP A 124 5.27 -16.89 -5.33
CA ASP A 124 5.06 -16.48 -3.94
C ASP A 124 5.29 -17.65 -2.97
N VAL A 125 4.72 -18.83 -3.27
CA VAL A 125 4.94 -20.02 -2.44
C VAL A 125 6.40 -20.47 -2.49
N LEU A 126 7.07 -20.37 -3.64
CA LEU A 126 8.49 -20.73 -3.77
C LEU A 126 9.43 -19.74 -3.05
N ALA A 127 9.04 -18.47 -2.95
CA ALA A 127 9.77 -17.44 -2.23
C ALA A 127 9.72 -17.63 -0.70
N GLU A 128 8.71 -18.32 -0.18
CA GLU A 128 8.60 -18.60 1.25
C GLU A 128 9.82 -19.34 1.80
N PRO A 129 10.45 -18.85 2.88
CA PRO A 129 11.67 -19.44 3.40
C PRO A 129 11.39 -20.77 4.08
N VAL A 130 12.27 -21.76 3.83
CA VAL A 130 12.38 -22.98 4.64
C VAL A 130 13.33 -22.69 5.79
N THR A 131 12.82 -22.71 7.01
CA THR A 131 13.60 -22.43 8.22
C THR A 131 14.32 -23.69 8.68
N VAL A 132 15.62 -23.59 8.92
CA VAL A 132 16.42 -24.69 9.49
C VAL A 132 17.04 -24.22 10.79
N THR A 133 16.73 -24.90 11.88
CA THR A 133 17.27 -24.61 13.22
C THR A 133 18.12 -25.78 13.68
N ARG A 134 19.37 -25.54 14.03
CA ARG A 134 20.26 -26.56 14.61
C ARG A 134 20.09 -26.61 16.13
N PHE A 135 20.06 -27.80 16.70
CA PHE A 135 20.06 -28.02 18.14
C PHE A 135 21.00 -29.16 18.50
N LEU A 136 22.14 -28.82 19.11
CA LEU A 136 23.23 -29.71 19.50
C LEU A 136 23.71 -30.62 18.35
N TRP A 137 23.12 -31.80 18.17
CA TRP A 137 23.50 -32.79 17.16
C TRP A 137 22.39 -33.13 16.15
N TRP A 138 21.22 -32.46 16.20
CA TRP A 138 20.16 -32.62 15.20
C TRP A 138 19.71 -31.26 14.61
N SER A 139 19.08 -31.31 13.44
CA SER A 139 18.46 -30.14 12.80
C SER A 139 16.95 -30.31 12.73
N ARG A 140 16.22 -29.25 13.10
CA ARG A 140 14.78 -29.14 12.83
C ARG A 140 14.57 -28.31 11.57
N VAL A 141 13.80 -28.84 10.65
CA VAL A 141 13.43 -28.16 9.39
C VAL A 141 11.96 -27.82 9.46
N ARG A 142 11.59 -26.56 9.22
CA ARG A 142 10.22 -26.08 9.31
C ARG A 142 9.82 -25.27 8.08
N TRP A 143 8.59 -25.46 7.64
CA TRP A 143 7.97 -24.66 6.59
C TRP A 143 6.45 -24.64 6.80
N ARG A 144 5.82 -23.46 6.73
CA ARG A 144 4.39 -23.22 7.05
C ARG A 144 3.90 -23.92 8.33
N GLY A 145 4.67 -23.82 9.42
CA GLY A 145 4.29 -24.44 10.70
C GLY A 145 4.45 -25.96 10.79
N HIS A 146 4.76 -26.65 9.69
CA HIS A 146 5.02 -28.09 9.68
C HIS A 146 6.51 -28.40 9.89
N GLU A 147 6.81 -29.47 10.63
CA GLU A 147 8.17 -29.95 10.86
C GLU A 147 8.49 -31.11 9.90
N TYR A 148 9.66 -31.04 9.25
CA TYR A 148 10.13 -31.99 8.26
C TYR A 148 11.42 -32.66 8.73
N ARG A 149 11.61 -33.93 8.34
CA ARG A 149 12.83 -34.69 8.67
C ARG A 149 14.08 -34.16 7.96
N THR A 150 13.94 -33.60 6.75
CA THR A 150 15.06 -33.10 5.94
C THR A 150 14.69 -31.81 5.21
N ARG A 151 15.71 -31.01 4.85
CA ARG A 151 15.54 -29.77 4.06
C ARG A 151 14.94 -30.08 2.70
N GLU A 152 15.38 -31.15 2.06
CA GLU A 152 14.84 -31.62 0.78
C GLU A 152 13.36 -32.01 0.89
N GLY A 153 12.95 -32.60 2.01
CA GLY A 153 11.54 -32.90 2.28
C GLY A 153 10.68 -31.64 2.33
N ALA A 154 11.14 -30.62 3.04
CA ALA A 154 10.46 -29.32 3.11
C ALA A 154 10.44 -28.59 1.75
N CYS A 155 11.55 -28.60 1.01
CA CYS A 155 11.60 -28.02 -0.34
C CYS A 155 10.66 -28.74 -1.32
N ARG A 156 10.55 -30.07 -1.25
CA ARG A 156 9.60 -30.84 -2.07
C ARG A 156 8.15 -30.53 -1.72
N ALA A 157 7.83 -30.40 -0.43
CA ALA A 157 6.50 -29.99 0.02
C ALA A 157 6.15 -28.58 -0.47
N ARG A 158 7.11 -27.63 -0.39
CA ARG A 158 6.97 -26.27 -0.93
C ARG A 158 6.74 -26.28 -2.44
N ALA A 159 7.50 -27.07 -3.20
CA ALA A 159 7.32 -27.20 -4.64
C ALA A 159 5.96 -27.82 -5.01
N ALA A 160 5.49 -28.82 -4.24
CA ALA A 160 4.17 -29.41 -4.45
C ALA A 160 3.05 -28.40 -4.14
N ALA A 161 3.19 -27.62 -3.07
CA ALA A 161 2.23 -26.56 -2.74
C ALA A 161 2.25 -25.41 -3.74
N ALA A 162 3.42 -25.06 -4.30
CA ALA A 162 3.53 -24.06 -5.35
C ALA A 162 2.79 -24.50 -6.62
N ARG A 163 2.94 -25.77 -7.03
CA ARG A 163 2.15 -26.35 -8.13
C ARG A 163 0.66 -26.36 -7.84
N ALA A 164 0.25 -26.75 -6.63
CA ALA A 164 -1.16 -26.73 -6.24
C ALA A 164 -1.74 -25.30 -6.25
N ALA A 165 -0.96 -24.29 -5.84
CA ALA A 165 -1.37 -22.88 -5.88
C ALA A 165 -1.54 -22.39 -7.33
N ARG A 166 -0.65 -22.82 -8.24
CA ARG A 166 -0.78 -22.58 -9.68
C ARG A 166 -2.06 -23.21 -10.24
N GLU A 167 -2.27 -24.50 -9.95
CA GLU A 167 -3.41 -25.28 -10.45
C GLU A 167 -4.75 -24.74 -9.96
N ALA A 168 -4.83 -24.22 -8.73
CA ALA A 168 -6.03 -23.60 -8.19
C ALA A 168 -6.48 -22.35 -8.97
N LEU A 169 -5.55 -21.73 -9.71
CA LEU A 169 -5.79 -20.53 -10.51
C LEU A 169 -5.74 -20.80 -12.02
N ALA A 170 -5.45 -22.04 -12.44
CA ALA A 170 -5.38 -22.48 -13.83
C ALA A 170 -6.75 -22.88 -14.40
#